data_AF-A0A4Y2I5B8-F1
#
_entry.id   AF-A0A4Y2I5B8-F1
#
_cell.length_a   1.000
_cell.length_b   1.000
_cell.length_c   1.000
_cell.angle_alpha   90.00
_cell.angle_beta   90.00
_cell.angle_gamma   90.00
#
_symmetry.space_group_name_H-M   'P 1'
#
loop_
_entity.id
_entity.type
_entity.pdbx_description
1 polymer ?
#
loop_
_entity_poly.entity_id
_entity_poly.type
_entity_poly.pdbx_seq_one_letter_code
_entity_poly.pdbx_strand_id
1 'polypeptide(L)'
;MYNFHYNVMKKEYGDKAELLFTDTDSLTYEVETEDIYEDMSRHMDIYDTSDYPRDHFLFSESIKKKIGCFKDELHSKPIYEFIGLRPKMYSIKSERGEKKTAKGVARLVVDRNIRHED
;
A
#
# COMPACT_ATOMS: atom_id res chain seq x y z
N MET A 1 2.57 -5.73 12.02
CA MET A 1 1.75 -6.52 11.07
C MET A 1 0.46 -7.04 11.71
N TYR A 2 0.49 -8.10 12.52
CA TYR A 2 -0.74 -8.67 13.11
C TYR A 2 -1.57 -7.70 13.94
N ASN A 3 -0.93 -6.91 14.81
CA ASN A 3 -1.62 -5.88 15.59
C ASN A 3 -2.38 -4.89 14.69
N PHE A 4 -1.75 -4.46 13.60
CA PHE A 4 -2.37 -3.54 12.64
C PHE A 4 -3.53 -4.20 11.89
N HIS A 5 -3.36 -5.43 11.41
CA HIS A 5 -4.44 -6.15 10.72
C HIS A 5 -5.67 -6.34 11.60
N TYR A 6 -5.51 -6.86 12.83
CA TYR A 6 -6.64 -7.21 13.68
C TYR A 6 -7.21 -6.03 14.47
N ASN A 7 -6.36 -5.16 15.02
CA ASN A 7 -6.81 -4.09 15.93
C ASN A 7 -7.05 -2.74 15.25
N VAL A 8 -6.57 -2.55 14.02
CA VAL A 8 -6.83 -1.34 13.22
C VAL A 8 -7.74 -1.70 12.06
N MET A 9 -7.23 -2.39 11.03
CA MET A 9 -7.97 -2.63 9.78
C MET A 9 -9.28 -3.42 9.99
N LYS A 10 -9.23 -4.57 10.67
CA LYS A 10 -10.43 -5.38 10.93
C LYS A 10 -11.41 -4.73 11.90
N LYS A 11 -10.93 -3.86 12.80
CA LYS A 11 -11.80 -3.16 13.75
C LYS A 11 -12.52 -1.97 13.10
N GLU A 12 -11.84 -1.26 12.21
CA GLU A 12 -12.35 -0.05 11.56
C GLU A 12 -13.25 -0.38 10.36
N TYR A 13 -12.81 -1.31 9.51
CA TYR A 13 -13.51 -1.62 8.25
C TYR A 13 -14.28 -2.95 8.28
N GLY A 14 -13.90 -3.88 9.16
CA GLY A 14 -14.59 -5.17 9.29
C GLY A 14 -14.59 -5.98 7.98
N ASP A 15 -15.78 -6.13 7.40
CA ASP A 15 -16.01 -6.82 6.12
C ASP A 15 -15.78 -5.92 4.90
N LYS A 16 -15.65 -4.59 5.10
CA LYS A 16 -15.33 -3.62 4.04
C LYS A 16 -13.85 -3.58 3.68
N ALA A 17 -13.00 -4.34 4.38
CA ALA A 17 -11.60 -4.47 4.05
C ALA A 17 -11.22 -5.92 3.77
N GLU A 18 -10.67 -6.15 2.58
CA GLU A 18 -10.13 -7.41 2.14
C GLU A 18 -8.60 -7.33 2.03
N LEU A 19 -7.91 -8.31 2.62
CA LEU A 19 -6.46 -8.40 2.53
C LEU A 19 -6.08 -9.14 1.25
N LEU A 20 -5.66 -8.40 0.23
CA LEU A 20 -5.32 -8.94 -1.09
C LEU A 20 -3.97 -9.69 -1.07
N PHE A 21 -2.96 -9.13 -0.39
CA PHE A 21 -1.62 -9.70 -0.38
C PHE A 21 -0.79 -9.26 0.83
N THR A 22 0.19 -10.10 1.18
CA THR A 22 1.21 -9.83 2.21
C THR A 22 2.59 -10.22 1.69
N ASP A 23 3.59 -9.34 1.85
CA ASP A 23 5.02 -9.70 1.73
C ASP A 23 5.71 -9.62 3.10
N THR A 24 7.04 -9.64 3.08
CA THR A 24 7.94 -9.63 4.24
C THR A 24 7.60 -8.50 5.23
N ASP A 25 7.28 -7.31 4.72
CA ASP A 25 7.05 -6.09 5.50
C ASP A 25 5.92 -5.20 4.94
N SER A 26 5.11 -5.72 4.00
CA SER A 26 4.02 -4.97 3.37
C SER A 26 2.68 -5.71 3.43
N LEU A 27 1.59 -4.92 3.48
CA LEU A 27 0.21 -5.37 3.40
C LEU A 27 -0.47 -4.59 2.28
N THR A 28 -1.26 -5.27 1.46
CA THR A 28 -2.09 -4.64 0.43
C THR A 28 -3.54 -4.96 0.71
N TYR A 29 -4.35 -3.92 0.88
CA TYR A 29 -5.77 -4.04 1.17
C TYR A 29 -6.59 -3.44 0.05
N GLU A 30 -7.71 -4.08 -0.23
CA GLU A 30 -8.87 -3.43 -0.84
C GLU A 30 -9.76 -2.95 0.30
N VAL A 31 -10.15 -1.67 0.27
CA VAL A 31 -10.95 -1.05 1.33
C VAL A 31 -12.07 -0.26 0.70
N GLU A 32 -13.31 -0.57 1.09
CA GLU A 32 -14.49 0.19 0.73
C GLU A 32 -14.73 1.29 1.79
N THR A 33 -14.38 2.53 1.45
CA THR A 33 -14.59 3.73 2.27
C THR A 33 -14.82 4.96 1.39
N GLU A 34 -15.31 6.05 1.98
CA GLU A 34 -15.51 7.33 1.27
C GLU A 34 -14.16 8.02 0.99
N ASP A 35 -13.29 8.11 1.99
CA ASP A 35 -11.94 8.65 1.86
C ASP A 35 -10.97 7.97 2.84
N ILE A 36 -10.10 7.12 2.30
CA ILE A 36 -9.08 6.40 3.07
C ILE A 36 -8.08 7.35 3.74
N TYR A 37 -7.80 8.50 3.15
CA TYR A 37 -6.86 9.48 3.69
C TYR A 37 -7.50 10.22 4.88
N GLU A 38 -8.80 10.48 4.85
CA GLU A 38 -9.50 11.00 6.02
C GLU A 38 -9.45 10.00 7.19
N ASP A 39 -9.70 8.72 6.92
CA ASP A 39 -9.62 7.68 7.96
C ASP A 39 -8.19 7.56 8.53
N MET A 40 -7.16 7.59 7.68
CA MET A 40 -5.75 7.63 8.11
C MET A 40 -5.44 8.83 9.02
N SER A 41 -6.11 9.97 8.81
CA SER A 41 -5.91 11.18 9.65
C SER A 41 -6.26 10.96 11.12
N ARG A 42 -7.15 10.00 11.42
CA ARG A 42 -7.56 9.63 12.79
C ARG A 42 -6.50 8.80 13.50
N HIS A 43 -5.58 8.22 12.73
CA HIS A 43 -4.55 7.27 13.15
C HIS A 43 -3.14 7.73 12.75
N MET A 44 -2.89 9.05 12.85
CA MET A 44 -1.58 9.63 12.51
C MET A 44 -0.42 9.15 13.37
N ASP A 45 -0.65 8.40 14.46
CA ASP A 45 0.36 7.82 15.33
C ASP A 45 0.99 6.51 14.79
N ILE A 46 0.31 5.86 13.82
CA ILE A 46 0.73 4.59 13.23
C ILE A 46 1.18 4.71 11.78
N TYR A 47 0.85 5.80 11.08
CA TYR A 47 1.23 6.02 9.68
C TYR A 47 2.41 6.99 9.53
N ASP A 48 3.41 6.59 8.74
CA ASP A 48 4.47 7.46 8.28
C ASP A 48 4.07 8.08 6.93
N THR A 49 3.60 9.33 6.96
CA THR A 49 3.20 10.13 5.80
C THR A 49 4.27 11.16 5.41
N SER A 50 5.52 10.99 5.88
CA SER A 50 6.60 11.96 5.63
C SER A 50 7.05 12.03 4.17
N ASP A 51 6.69 11.03 3.35
CA ASP A 51 6.96 10.98 1.91
C ASP A 51 5.82 11.57 1.05
N TYR A 52 4.76 12.10 1.68
CA TYR A 52 3.63 12.70 0.95
C TYR A 52 4.05 14.02 0.28
N PRO A 53 3.32 14.47 -0.77
CA PRO A 53 3.50 15.82 -1.28
C PRO A 53 3.32 16.86 -0.17
N ARG A 54 4.16 17.90 -0.14
CA ARG A 54 4.10 18.95 0.91
C ARG A 54 2.78 19.72 0.97
N ASP A 55 2.03 19.72 -0.13
CA ASP A 55 0.71 20.35 -0.24
C ASP A 55 -0.42 19.46 0.31
N HIS A 56 -0.14 18.17 0.58
CA HIS A 56 -1.12 17.23 1.07
C HIS A 56 -1.41 17.45 2.56
N PHE A 57 -2.69 17.46 2.96
CA PHE A 57 -3.11 17.75 4.34
C PHE A 57 -2.57 16.75 5.38
N LEU A 58 -2.30 15.50 4.97
CA LEU A 58 -1.67 14.48 5.82
C LEU A 58 -0.14 14.56 5.89
N PHE A 59 0.53 15.43 5.13
CA PHE A 59 1.99 15.50 5.16
C PHE A 59 2.48 15.84 6.58
N SER A 60 3.28 14.94 7.15
CA SER A 60 3.85 15.13 8.48
C SER A 60 5.19 14.41 8.59
N GLU A 61 6.20 15.11 9.13
CA GLU A 61 7.51 14.51 9.43
C GLU A 61 7.60 13.95 10.85
N SER A 62 6.53 14.05 11.66
CA SER A 62 6.55 13.65 13.07
C SER A 62 6.85 12.17 13.31
N ILE A 63 6.52 11.29 12.36
CA ILE A 63 6.65 9.81 12.47
C ILE A 63 7.69 9.23 11.51
N LYS A 64 8.46 10.09 10.84
CA LYS A 64 9.45 9.71 9.85
C LYS A 64 10.40 8.62 10.35
N LYS A 65 10.36 7.45 9.70
CA LYS A 65 11.20 6.27 9.99
C LYS A 65 11.07 5.75 11.42
N LYS A 66 9.94 5.98 12.08
CA LYS A 66 9.65 5.41 13.40
C LYS A 66 9.41 3.90 13.29
N ILE A 67 10.09 3.13 14.13
CA ILE A 67 9.95 1.66 14.16
C ILE A 67 8.53 1.29 14.58
N GLY A 68 7.92 0.35 13.84
CA GLY A 68 6.57 -0.16 14.13
C GLY A 68 5.44 0.62 13.47
N CYS A 69 5.74 1.71 12.77
CA CYS A 69 4.78 2.47 11.95
C CYS A 69 4.77 1.96 10.51
N PHE A 70 3.67 2.23 9.81
CA PHE A 70 3.45 1.85 8.42
C PHE A 70 3.60 3.05 7.51
N LYS A 71 4.46 2.93 6.50
CA LYS A 71 4.52 3.91 5.41
C LYS A 71 3.50 3.54 4.33
N ASP A 72 2.89 4.54 3.70
CA ASP A 72 2.22 4.33 2.42
C ASP A 72 3.28 4.34 1.30
N GLU A 73 3.39 3.23 0.57
CA GLU A 73 4.39 3.07 -0.49
C GLU A 73 4.11 3.91 -1.74
N LEU A 74 2.89 4.40 -1.91
CA LEU A 74 2.49 5.14 -3.11
C LEU A 74 2.44 6.66 -2.91
N HIS A 75 2.73 7.14 -1.71
CA HIS A 75 2.86 8.56 -1.37
C HIS A 75 1.58 9.34 -1.71
N SER A 76 0.47 8.95 -1.11
CA SER A 76 -0.86 9.56 -1.31
C SER A 76 -1.49 9.30 -2.69
N LYS A 77 -1.02 8.27 -3.40
CA LYS A 77 -1.58 7.88 -4.70
C LYS A 77 -2.33 6.56 -4.56
N PRO A 78 -3.65 6.51 -4.80
CA PRO A 78 -4.40 5.27 -4.65
C PRO A 78 -4.00 4.23 -5.69
N ILE A 79 -4.20 2.96 -5.34
CA ILE A 79 -4.11 1.84 -6.27
C ILE A 79 -5.42 1.78 -7.06
N TYR A 80 -5.31 1.67 -8.37
CA TYR A 80 -6.47 1.47 -9.24
C TYR A 80 -6.73 0.00 -9.52
N GLU A 81 -5.67 -0.75 -9.78
CA GLU A 81 -5.75 -2.15 -10.17
C GLU A 81 -4.62 -2.93 -9.50
N PHE A 82 -4.97 -4.13 -9.02
CA PHE A 82 -4.05 -5.06 -8.38
C PHE A 82 -4.21 -6.45 -9.01
N ILE A 83 -3.08 -7.06 -9.38
CA ILE A 83 -3.03 -8.44 -9.87
C ILE A 83 -2.03 -9.21 -9.03
N GLY A 84 -2.50 -10.20 -8.27
CA GLY A 84 -1.65 -11.12 -7.51
C GLY A 84 -1.71 -12.52 -8.10
N LEU A 85 -0.60 -13.00 -8.66
CA LEU A 85 -0.56 -14.34 -9.29
C LEU A 85 -0.02 -15.42 -8.34
N ARG A 86 1.06 -15.10 -7.61
CA ARG A 86 1.69 -16.00 -6.64
C ARG A 86 2.57 -15.21 -5.67
N PRO A 87 3.10 -15.82 -4.58
CA PRO A 87 4.02 -15.13 -3.69
C PRO A 87 5.20 -14.49 -4.43
N LYS A 88 5.42 -13.19 -4.19
CA LYS A 88 6.46 -12.37 -4.83
C LYS A 88 6.30 -12.25 -6.36
N MET A 89 5.07 -12.36 -6.85
CA MET A 89 4.70 -12.12 -8.24
C MET A 89 3.35 -11.39 -8.31
N TYR A 90 3.42 -10.08 -8.51
CA TYR A 90 2.24 -9.21 -8.51
C TYR A 90 2.50 -7.94 -9.34
N SER A 91 1.40 -7.31 -9.77
CA SER A 91 1.40 -6.05 -10.51
C SER A 91 0.43 -5.07 -9.84
N ILE A 92 0.88 -3.84 -9.63
CA ILE A 92 0.09 -2.75 -9.02
C ILE A 92 0.08 -1.59 -10.01
N LYS A 93 -1.10 -1.08 -10.33
CA LYS A 93 -1.28 0.10 -11.17
C LYS A 93 -1.80 1.26 -10.33
N SER A 94 -1.15 2.41 -10.47
CA SER A 94 -1.48 3.65 -9.75
C SER A 94 -1.18 4.86 -10.64
N GLU A 95 -1.49 6.08 -10.19
CA GLU A 95 -1.07 7.31 -10.88
C GLU A 95 0.43 7.41 -11.12
N ARG A 96 1.25 6.74 -10.29
CA ARG A 96 2.71 6.75 -10.44
C ARG A 96 3.21 5.76 -11.50
N GLY A 97 2.30 5.00 -12.11
CA GLY A 97 2.58 3.98 -13.10
C GLY A 97 2.42 2.56 -12.54
N GLU A 98 3.04 1.62 -13.26
CA GLU A 98 3.00 0.19 -12.94
C GLU A 98 4.19 -0.23 -12.08
N LYS A 99 3.91 -0.82 -10.92
CA LYS A 99 4.90 -1.54 -10.12
C LYS A 99 4.72 -3.03 -10.34
N LYS A 100 5.71 -3.65 -10.99
CA LYS A 100 5.74 -5.09 -11.27
C LYS A 100 6.81 -5.79 -10.45
N THR A 101 6.40 -6.83 -9.74
CA THR A 101 7.30 -7.70 -8.97
C THR A 101 7.18 -9.11 -9.52
N ALA A 102 8.29 -9.74 -9.88
CA ALA A 102 8.33 -11.13 -10.31
C ALA A 102 9.64 -11.79 -9.88
N LYS A 103 9.65 -12.38 -8.68
CA LYS A 103 10.86 -13.00 -8.13
C LYS A 103 11.30 -14.20 -8.97
N GLY A 104 12.59 -14.25 -9.28
CA GLY A 104 13.21 -15.28 -10.11
C GLY A 104 13.19 -14.97 -11.61
N VAL A 105 12.56 -13.88 -12.02
CA VAL A 105 12.62 -13.37 -13.41
C VAL A 105 13.64 -12.23 -13.46
N ALA A 106 14.42 -12.17 -14.54
CA ALA A 106 15.37 -11.08 -14.74
C ALA A 106 14.63 -9.74 -14.82
N ARG A 107 15.09 -8.74 -14.06
CA ARG A 107 14.45 -7.41 -13.99
C ARG A 107 14.21 -6.79 -15.38
N LEU A 108 15.17 -6.92 -16.28
CA LEU A 108 15.07 -6.40 -17.64
C LEU A 108 13.91 -7.03 -18.44
N VAL A 109 13.61 -8.31 -18.19
CA VAL A 109 12.47 -9.00 -18.81
C VAL A 109 11.16 -8.51 -18.20
N VAL A 110 11.10 -8.34 -16.87
CA VAL A 110 9.92 -7.79 -16.19
C VAL A 110 9.58 -6.39 -16.70
N ASP A 111 10.58 -5.54 -16.89
CA ASP A 111 10.38 -4.16 -17.31
C ASP A 111 9.97 -4.05 -18.80
N ARG A 112 10.55 -4.89 -19.68
CA ARG A 112 10.36 -4.80 -21.13
C ARG A 112 9.26 -5.68 -21.69
N ASN A 113 9.02 -6.85 -21.11
CA ASN A 113 8.20 -7.91 -21.70
C ASN A 113 6.94 -8.24 -20.90
N ILE A 114 6.81 -7.78 -19.66
CA ILE A 114 5.61 -8.02 -18.83
C ILE A 114 4.85 -6.71 -18.67
N ARG A 115 3.55 -6.73 -18.92
CA ARG A 115 2.59 -5.64 -18.74
C ARG A 115 1.60 -5.98 -17.64
N HIS A 116 0.88 -4.97 -17.17
CA HIS A 116 -0.22 -5.19 -16.23
C HIS A 116 -1.41 -5.91 -16.88
N GLU A 117 -1.56 -5.77 -18.20
CA GLU A 117 -2.67 -6.36 -18.97
C GLU A 117 -2.40 -7.79 -19.46
N ASP A 118 -1.18 -8.31 -19.28
CA ASP A 118 -0.79 -9.68 -19.66
C ASP A 118 -1.30 -10.71 -18.63
#